data_AF-A0A7I8C4H6-F1
#
_entry.id   AF-A0A7I8C4H6-F1
#
_cell.length_a   1.000
_cell.length_b   1.000
_cell.length_c   1.000
_cell.angle_alpha   90.00
_cell.angle_beta   90.00
_cell.angle_gamma   90.00
#
_symmetry.space_group_name_H-M   'P 1'
#
loop_
_entity.id
_entity.type
_entity.pdbx_description
1 polymer ?
#
loop_
_entity_poly.entity_id
_entity_poly.type
_entity_poly.pdbx_seq_one_letter_code
_entity_poly.pdbx_strand_id
1 'polypeptide(L)'
;MESTEFEASEYLAHTLGKFSGRGLSEEERHAAFVLTGTLPNSAVIRDFMAAADEPKVIAAGLPADIAHTLAPLIARLEISLPYAGKFASLFEQRD
;
A
#
# COMPACT_ATOMS: atom_id res chain seq x y z
N MET A 1 15.67 11.87 11.47
CA MET A 1 14.95 11.47 10.25
C MET A 1 14.05 10.26 10.47
N GLU A 2 14.08 9.58 11.63
CA GLU A 2 13.23 8.41 11.92
C GLU A 2 11.74 8.73 12.11
N SER A 3 11.38 9.94 12.60
CA SER A 3 9.98 10.28 12.86
C SER A 3 9.12 10.33 11.60
N THR A 4 9.67 10.76 10.47
CA THR A 4 8.90 10.96 9.22
C THR A 4 8.62 9.66 8.50
N GLU A 5 9.55 8.71 8.51
CA GLU A 5 9.34 7.37 7.92
C GLU A 5 8.35 6.56 8.74
N PHE A 6 8.44 6.66 10.08
CA PHE A 6 7.48 6.02 10.99
C PHE A 6 6.07 6.59 10.81
N GLU A 7 5.92 7.91 10.76
CA GLU A 7 4.62 8.57 10.51
C GLU A 7 4.02 8.19 9.14
N ALA A 8 4.83 8.15 8.09
CA ALA A 8 4.37 7.74 6.76
C ALA A 8 3.93 6.26 6.72
N SER A 9 4.67 5.38 7.39
CA SER A 9 4.34 3.96 7.50
C SER A 9 3.04 3.74 8.30
N GLU A 10 2.84 4.47 9.40
CA GLU A 10 1.62 4.40 10.21
C GLU A 10 0.40 4.95 9.45
N TYR A 11 0.54 6.07 8.72
CA TYR A 11 -0.53 6.61 7.88
C TYR A 11 -0.94 5.61 6.79
N LEU A 12 0.04 5.02 6.10
CA LEU A 12 -0.20 4.02 5.07
C LEU A 12 -0.92 2.79 5.63
N ALA A 13 -0.43 2.26 6.75
CA ALA A 13 -1.03 1.10 7.42
C ALA A 13 -2.46 1.39 7.89
N HIS A 14 -2.70 2.58 8.44
CA HIS A 14 -4.03 3.02 8.83
C HIS A 14 -4.97 3.15 7.63
N THR A 15 -4.51 3.76 6.54
CA THR A 15 -5.28 3.96 5.31
C THR A 15 -5.66 2.62 4.67
N LEU A 16 -4.68 1.74 4.44
CA LEU A 16 -4.93 0.40 3.87
C LEU A 16 -5.75 -0.48 4.83
N GLY A 17 -5.53 -0.37 6.14
CA GLY A 17 -6.26 -1.10 7.16
C GLY A 17 -7.74 -0.72 7.20
N LYS A 18 -8.04 0.59 7.14
CA LYS A 18 -9.40 1.12 7.09
C LYS A 18 -10.20 0.53 5.93
N PHE A 19 -9.58 0.44 4.75
CA PHE A 19 -10.27 -0.03 3.56
C PHE A 19 -10.26 -1.55 3.38
N SER A 20 -9.29 -2.27 3.96
CA SER A 20 -9.25 -3.75 3.94
C SER A 20 -10.08 -4.41 5.04
N GLY A 21 -10.70 -3.63 5.92
CA GLY A 21 -11.60 -4.10 6.99
C GLY A 21 -10.88 -4.69 8.21
N ARG A 22 -9.54 -4.71 8.22
CA ARG A 22 -8.71 -5.18 9.34
C ARG A 22 -7.35 -4.48 9.32
N GLY A 23 -6.65 -4.46 10.47
CA GLY A 23 -5.26 -4.01 10.52
C GLY A 23 -4.34 -4.87 9.65
N LEU A 24 -3.26 -4.26 9.15
CA LEU A 24 -2.20 -4.97 8.44
C LEU A 24 -1.32 -5.75 9.42
N SER A 25 -0.85 -6.93 9.02
CA SER A 25 0.24 -7.61 9.73
C SER A 25 1.54 -6.81 9.62
N GLU A 26 2.54 -7.13 10.45
CA GLU A 26 3.86 -6.49 10.36
C GLU A 26 4.50 -6.68 8.98
N GLU A 27 4.39 -7.89 8.43
CA GLU A 27 4.87 -8.23 7.08
C GLU A 27 4.10 -7.46 5.99
N GLU A 28 2.77 -7.37 6.09
CA GLU A 28 1.95 -6.59 5.16
C GLU A 28 2.30 -5.10 5.22
N ARG A 29 2.55 -4.54 6.42
CA ARG A 29 2.98 -3.13 6.57
C ARG A 29 4.34 -2.91 5.93
N HIS A 30 5.32 -3.77 6.20
CA HIS A 30 6.65 -3.64 5.65
C HIS A 30 6.62 -3.73 4.12
N ALA A 31 5.94 -4.74 3.57
CA ALA A 31 5.80 -4.92 2.14
C ALA A 31 5.07 -3.74 1.48
N ALA A 32 4.01 -3.23 2.12
CA ALA A 32 3.28 -2.08 1.63
C ALA A 32 4.15 -0.82 1.61
N PHE A 33 4.92 -0.57 2.67
CA PHE A 33 5.83 0.57 2.76
C PHE A 33 6.89 0.54 1.65
N VAL A 34 7.54 -0.61 1.47
CA VAL A 34 8.55 -0.83 0.42
C VAL A 34 7.95 -0.58 -0.97
N LEU A 35 6.76 -1.12 -1.26
CA LEU A 35 6.09 -0.91 -2.53
C LEU A 35 5.67 0.56 -2.72
N THR A 36 5.17 1.24 -1.69
CA THR A 36 4.83 2.66 -1.81
C THR A 36 6.04 3.56 -2.05
N GLY A 37 7.23 3.16 -1.60
CA GLY A 37 8.48 3.86 -1.92
C GLY A 37 8.82 3.87 -3.41
N THR A 38 8.22 2.99 -4.21
CA THR A 38 8.38 2.98 -5.68
C THR A 38 7.29 3.77 -6.41
N LEU A 39 6.34 4.36 -5.69
CA LEU A 39 5.21 5.10 -6.25
C LEU A 39 5.41 6.62 -6.12
N PRO A 40 4.85 7.42 -7.03
CA PRO A 40 4.86 8.87 -6.88
C PRO A 40 3.99 9.30 -5.68
N ASN A 41 4.30 10.43 -5.05
CA ASN A 41 3.53 10.98 -3.93
C ASN A 41 2.06 11.29 -4.25
N SER A 42 1.68 11.30 -5.53
CA SER A 42 0.29 11.46 -5.98
C SER A 42 -0.46 10.14 -6.12
N ALA A 43 0.16 9.00 -5.79
CA ALA A 43 -0.44 7.69 -5.98
C ALA A 43 -1.62 7.46 -5.02
N VAL A 44 -2.65 6.82 -5.56
CA VAL A 44 -3.86 6.43 -4.81
C VAL A 44 -3.91 4.92 -4.57
N ILE A 45 -4.84 4.45 -3.75
CA ILE A 45 -4.99 3.01 -3.44
C ILE A 45 -5.08 2.15 -4.71
N ARG A 46 -5.75 2.63 -5.77
CA ARG A 46 -5.80 1.90 -7.04
C ARG A 46 -4.41 1.70 -7.67
N ASP A 47 -3.54 2.70 -7.59
CA ASP A 47 -2.18 2.60 -8.13
C ASP A 47 -1.36 1.60 -7.33
N PHE A 48 -1.51 1.59 -6.01
CA PHE A 48 -0.92 0.57 -5.13
C PHE A 48 -1.39 -0.84 -5.48
N MET A 49 -2.71 -1.05 -5.62
CA MET A 49 -3.26 -2.35 -6.01
C MET A 49 -2.74 -2.80 -7.37
N ALA A 50 -2.64 -1.87 -8.32
CA ALA A 50 -2.08 -2.15 -9.64
C ALA A 50 -0.58 -2.45 -9.58
N ALA A 51 0.19 -1.84 -8.67
CA ALA A 51 1.63 -2.02 -8.52
C ALA A 51 2.01 -3.28 -7.74
N ALA A 52 1.11 -3.79 -6.90
CA ALA A 52 1.29 -5.02 -6.12
C ALA A 52 1.22 -6.31 -6.95
N ASP A 53 0.95 -6.20 -8.26
CA ASP A 53 1.04 -7.31 -9.21
C ASP A 53 2.50 -7.77 -9.39
N GLU A 54 2.74 -9.07 -9.34
CA GLU A 54 4.10 -9.64 -9.29
C GLU A 54 5.02 -9.17 -10.43
N PRO A 55 4.60 -9.14 -11.71
CA PRO A 55 5.43 -8.61 -12.79
C PRO A 55 5.85 -7.15 -12.58
N LYS A 56 5.01 -6.33 -11.95
CA LYS A 56 5.30 -4.91 -11.70
C LYS A 56 6.17 -4.71 -10.48
N VAL A 57 5.98 -5.52 -9.44
CA VAL A 57 6.91 -5.58 -8.29
C VAL A 57 8.32 -5.91 -8.78
N ILE A 58 8.47 -6.93 -9.62
CA ILE A 58 9.76 -7.30 -10.21
C ILE A 58 10.31 -6.18 -11.10
N ALA A 59 9.47 -5.56 -11.94
CA ALA A 59 9.89 -4.44 -12.80
C ALA A 59 10.33 -3.20 -12.01
N ALA A 60 9.81 -2.99 -10.80
CA ALA A 60 10.23 -1.95 -9.87
C ALA A 60 11.53 -2.30 -9.11
N GLY A 61 12.12 -3.47 -9.36
CA GLY A 61 13.35 -3.92 -8.71
C GLY A 61 13.13 -4.54 -7.33
N LEU A 62 11.88 -4.87 -6.98
CA LEU A 62 11.53 -5.48 -5.69
C LEU A 62 11.46 -7.01 -5.79
N PRO A 63 11.69 -7.74 -4.68
CA PRO A 63 11.52 -9.19 -4.66
C PRO A 63 10.06 -9.60 -4.91
N ALA A 64 9.84 -10.67 -5.68
CA ALA A 64 8.50 -11.24 -5.93
C ALA A 64 7.73 -11.59 -4.64
N ASP A 65 8.45 -11.88 -3.56
CA ASP A 65 7.88 -12.14 -2.23
C ASP A 65 7.05 -10.96 -1.68
N ILE A 66 7.36 -9.73 -2.08
CA ILE A 66 6.55 -8.55 -1.75
C ILE A 66 5.14 -8.68 -2.36
N ALA A 67 5.03 -9.13 -3.61
CA ALA A 67 3.74 -9.36 -4.27
C ALA A 67 2.96 -10.48 -3.57
N HIS A 68 3.63 -11.59 -3.23
CA HIS A 68 3.01 -12.69 -2.48
C HIS A 68 2.51 -12.25 -1.10
N THR A 69 3.31 -11.48 -0.38
CA THR A 69 2.96 -10.93 0.94
C THR A 69 1.76 -9.98 0.85
N LEU A 70 1.66 -9.20 -0.22
CA LEU A 70 0.57 -8.25 -0.43
C LEU A 70 -0.69 -8.89 -1.05
N ALA A 71 -0.60 -10.04 -1.71
CA ALA A 71 -1.74 -10.66 -2.39
C ALA A 71 -2.99 -10.82 -1.50
N PRO A 72 -2.89 -11.27 -0.23
CA PRO A 72 -4.05 -11.32 0.66
C PRO A 72 -4.64 -9.94 0.98
N LEU A 73 -3.81 -8.90 1.08
CA LEU A 73 -4.25 -7.53 1.29
C LEU A 73 -4.98 -6.99 0.06
N ILE A 74 -4.43 -7.20 -1.13
CA ILE A 74 -5.05 -6.77 -2.40
C ILE A 74 -6.42 -7.42 -2.58
N ALA A 75 -6.54 -8.73 -2.36
CA ALA A 75 -7.81 -9.42 -2.46
C ALA A 75 -8.88 -8.83 -1.52
N ARG A 76 -8.50 -8.44 -0.29
CA ARG A 76 -9.42 -7.75 0.63
C ARG A 76 -9.81 -6.38 0.08
N LEU A 77 -8.84 -5.57 -0.33
CA LEU A 77 -9.07 -4.23 -0.89
C LEU A 77 -10.01 -4.30 -2.11
N GLU A 78 -9.86 -5.29 -2.99
CA GLU A 78 -10.76 -5.47 -4.15
C GLU A 78 -12.23 -5.69 -3.76
N ILE A 79 -12.46 -6.40 -2.65
CA ILE A 79 -13.80 -6.77 -2.16
C ILE A 79 -14.41 -5.62 -1.34
N SER A 80 -13.63 -4.99 -0.48
CA SER A 80 -14.14 -4.09 0.56
C SER A 80 -14.03 -2.61 0.21
N LEU A 81 -13.32 -2.22 -0.87
CA LEU A 81 -13.28 -0.81 -1.27
C LEU A 81 -14.59 -0.36 -1.92
N PRO A 82 -15.26 0.67 -1.36
CA PRO A 82 -16.20 1.47 -2.14
C PRO A 82 -15.47 2.08 -3.35
N TYR A 83 -16.17 2.28 -4.46
CA TYR A 83 -15.59 2.82 -5.70
C TYR A 83 -14.81 4.14 -5.46
N ALA A 84 -15.35 5.05 -4.64
CA ALA A 84 -14.67 6.30 -4.29
C ALA A 84 -13.37 6.09 -3.47
N GLY A 85 -13.31 5.03 -2.66
CA GLY A 85 -12.11 4.68 -1.88
C GLY A 85 -10.91 4.31 -2.75
N LYS A 86 -11.13 3.93 -4.01
CA LYS A 86 -10.03 3.57 -4.94
C LYS A 86 -9.14 4.77 -5.28
N PHE A 87 -9.66 5.97 -5.06
CA PHE A 87 -8.99 7.25 -5.33
C PHE A 87 -8.51 7.95 -4.04
N ALA A 88 -8.61 7.28 -2.89
CA ALA A 88 -8.01 7.80 -1.67
C ALA A 88 -6.47 7.84 -1.81
N SER A 89 -5.87 8.95 -1.39
CA SER A 89 -4.42 9.14 -1.38
C SER A 89 -3.74 8.11 -0.47
N LEU A 90 -2.58 7.62 -0.88
CA LEU A 90 -1.71 6.78 -0.05
C LEU A 90 -0.84 7.59 0.90
N PHE A 91 -0.64 8.86 0.59
CA PHE A 91 0.23 9.76 1.33
C PHE A 91 -0.60 10.87 1.98
N GLU A 92 -0.15 11.32 3.15
CA GLU A 92 -0.72 12.49 3.80
C GLU A 92 -0.45 13.71 2.91
N GLN A 93 -1.51 14.41 2.49
CA GLN A 93 -1.35 15.71 1.87
C GLN A 93 -0.97 16.69 2.98
N ARG A 94 0.32 17.02 3.06
CA ARG A 94 0.78 18.13 3.88
C ARG A 94 0.40 19.40 3.12
N ASP A 95 -0.69 20.05 3.55
CA ASP A 95 -1.01 21.43 3.19
C ASP A 95 0.09 22.40 3.65
#